data_AF-A0A1Y4FE83-F1
#
_entry.id   AF-A0A1Y4FE83-F1
#
_cell.length_a   1.000
_cell.length_b   1.000
_cell.length_c   1.000
_cell.angle_alpha   90.00
_cell.angle_beta   90.00
_cell.angle_gamma   90.00
#
_symmetry.space_group_name_H-M   'P 1'
#
loop_
_entity.id
_entity.type
_entity.pdbx_description
1 polymer ?
#
loop_
_entity_poly.entity_id
_entity_poly.type
_entity_poly.pdbx_seq_one_letter_code
_entity_poly.pdbx_strand_id
1 'polypeptide(L)' 'MPMRSQELTTLRREIEKKREILDQKIKSREDLTKNLRLSEELDELIGRYYTLQEEQKK' A
#
# COMPACT_ATOMS: atom_id res chain seq x y z
N MET A 1 -19.14 -13.45 7.85
CA MET A 1 -17.79 -13.72 7.31
C MET A 1 -16.80 -12.68 7.84
N PRO A 2 -16.11 -12.92 8.98
CA PRO A 2 -15.20 -11.94 9.59
C PRO A 2 -13.78 -11.90 8.98
N MET A 3 -13.39 -12.85 8.12
CA MET A 3 -12.01 -12.94 7.59
C MET A 3 -11.57 -11.74 6.74
N ARG A 4 -12.46 -11.15 5.93
CA ARG A 4 -12.07 -10.08 4.99
C ARG A 4 -11.76 -8.74 5.68
N SER A 5 -12.26 -8.48 6.90
CA SER A 5 -11.98 -7.23 7.61
C SER A 5 -10.55 -7.18 8.17
N GLN A 6 -10.01 -8.34 8.57
CA GLN A 6 -8.62 -8.47 9.00
C GLN A 6 -7.64 -8.28 7.84
N GLU A 7 -7.94 -8.83 6.65
CA GLU A 7 -7.13 -8.60 5.45
C GLU A 7 -7.09 -7.13 5.05
N LEU A 8 -8.23 -6.43 5.02
CA LEU A 8 -8.26 -4.99 4.73
C LEU A 8 -7.46 -4.17 5.75
N THR A 9 -7.56 -4.53 7.03
CA THR A 9 -6.82 -3.84 8.10
C THR A 9 -5.31 -4.06 7.95
N THR A 10 -4.91 -5.27 7.55
CA THR A 10 -3.51 -5.64 7.31
C THR A 10 -2.96 -4.90 6.10
N LEU A 11 -3.67 -4.94 4.97
CA LEU A 11 -3.32 -4.19 3.76
C LEU A 11 -3.20 -2.69 4.02
N ARG A 12 -4.13 -2.12 4.79
CA ARG A 12 -4.08 -0.69 5.15
C ARG A 12 -2.81 -0.36 5.94
N ARG A 13 -2.44 -1.18 6.92
CA ARG A 13 -1.19 -1.00 7.69
C ARG A 13 0.05 -1.14 6.82
N GLU A 14 0.06 -2.09 5.89
CA GLU A 14 1.18 -2.24 4.95
C GLU A 14 1.32 -1.04 4.02
N ILE A 15 0.20 -0.52 3.50
CA ILE A 15 0.19 0.71 2.67
C ILE A 15 0.74 1.90 3.47
N GLU A 16 0.30 2.10 4.72
CA GLU A 16 0.80 3.18 5.56
C GLU A 16 2.30 3.06 5.83
N LYS A 17 2.77 1.85 6.17
CA LYS A 17 4.19 1.60 6.41
C LYS A 17 5.04 1.82 5.16
N LYS A 18 4.59 1.34 3.99
CA LYS A 18 5.30 1.57 2.73
C LYS A 18 5.29 3.05 2.35
N ARG A 19 4.21 3.78 2.60
CA ARG A 19 4.14 5.24 2.39
C ARG A 19 5.16 5.97 3.23
N GLU A 20 5.26 5.65 4.51
CA GLU A 20 6.22 6.27 5.41
C GLU A 20 7.67 6.01 4.96
N ILE A 21 7.97 4.79 4.52
CA ILE A 21 9.28 4.44 3.96
C ILE A 21 9.55 5.24 2.68
N LEU A 22 8.57 5.35 1.77
CA LEU A 22 8.70 6.12 0.54
C LEU A 22 9.00 7.59 0.84
N ASP A 23 8.26 8.17 1.79
CA ASP A 23 8.41 9.57 2.23
C ASP A 23 9.80 9.82 2.82
N GLN A 24 10.31 8.90 3.64
CA GLN A 24 11.65 8.99 4.21
C GLN A 24 12.75 8.87 3.13
N LYS A 25 12.55 8.02 2.12
CA LYS A 25 13.50 7.84 1.02
C LYS A 25 13.53 9.04 0.08
N ILE A 26 12.37 9.60 -0.23
CA ILE A 26 12.24 10.85 -1.01
C ILE A 26 12.95 12.00 -0.27
N LYS A 27 12.73 12.14 1.04
CA LYS A 27 13.42 13.15 1.88
C LYS A 27 14.94 12.97 1.92
N SER A 28 15.41 11.72 1.91
CA SER A 28 16.83 11.39 1.94
C SER A 28 17.54 11.56 0.59
N ARG A 29 16.84 11.98 -0.48
CA ARG A 29 17.35 12.01 -1.86
C ARG A 29 18.00 10.68 -2.29
N GLU A 30 17.53 9.55 -1.73
CA GLU A 30 17.95 8.23 -2.20
C GLU A 30 17.43 7.99 -3.62
N ASP A 31 18.23 7.27 -4.43
CA ASP A 31 17.98 6.85 -5.82
C ASP A 31 16.51 6.95 -6.29
N LEU A 32 16.24 7.87 -7.21
CA LEU A 32 14.95 8.04 -7.88
C LEU A 32 14.40 6.71 -8.43
N THR A 33 15.27 5.85 -8.97
CA THR A 33 14.90 4.54 -9.53
C THR A 33 14.38 3.57 -8.47
N LYS A 34 14.96 3.58 -7.25
CA LYS A 34 14.47 2.76 -6.15
C LYS A 34 13.13 3.27 -5.64
N ASN A 35 12.94 4.59 -5.61
CA ASN A 35 11.67 5.21 -5.23
C ASN A 35 10.56 4.88 -6.24
N LEU A 36 10.89 4.78 -7.53
CA LEU A 36 9.93 4.45 -8.58
C LEU A 36 9.33 3.05 -8.39
N ARG A 37 10.17 2.02 -8.22
CA ARG A 37 9.70 0.64 -7.96
C ARG A 37 8.84 0.53 -6.70
N LEU A 38 9.26 1.24 -5.65
CA LEU A 38 8.56 1.27 -4.38
C LEU A 38 7.19 1.98 -4.50
N SER A 39 7.08 2.96 -5.41
CA SER A 39 5.82 3.60 -5.76
C SER A 39 4.89 2.66 -6.53
N GLU A 40 5.42 1.93 -7.52
CA GLU A 40 4.66 0.94 -8.30
C GLU A 40 4.08 -0.16 -7.40
N GLU A 41 4.89 -0.69 -6.48
CA GLU A 41 4.41 -1.66 -5.48
C GLU A 41 3.32 -1.09 -4.56
N LEU A 42 3.37 0.21 -4.28
CA LEU A 42 2.38 0.90 -3.46
C LEU A 42 1.05 1.04 -4.19
N ASP A 43 1.10 1.42 -5.46
CA ASP A 43 -0.08 1.51 -6.32
C ASP A 43 -0.77 0.15 -6.50
N GLU A 44 0.01 -0.93 -6.66
CA GLU A 44 -0.56 -2.29 -6.70
C GLU A 44 -1.28 -2.66 -5.40
N LEU A 45 -0.67 -2.37 -4.24
CA LEU A 45 -1.28 -2.65 -2.94
C LEU A 45 -2.56 -1.85 -2.72
N ILE A 46 -2.56 -0.58 -3.13
CA ILE A 46 -3.74 0.29 -3.09
C ILE A 46 -4.84 -0.27 -4.00
N GLY A 47 -4.50 -0.68 -5.23
CA GLY A 47 -5.46 -1.28 -6.16
C GLY A 47 -6.10 -2.56 -5.59
N ARG A 48 -5.30 -3.43 -4.98
CA ARG A 48 -5.81 -4.65 -4.30
C ARG A 48 -6.71 -4.31 -3.12
N TYR A 49 -6.34 -3.30 -2.32
CA TYR A 49 -7.16 -2.84 -1.20
C TYR A 49 -8.52 -2.34 -1.66
N TYR A 50 -8.58 -1.50 -2.69
CA TYR A 50 -9.85 -0.99 -3.22
C TYR A 50 -10.70 -2.08 -3.85
N THR A 51 -10.09 -3.01 -4.59
CA THR A 51 -10.80 -4.17 -5.16
C THR A 51 -11.45 -5.01 -4.06
N LEU A 52 -10.70 -5.38 -3.02
CA LEU A 52 -11.21 -6.14 -1.88
C LEU A 52 -12.26 -5.36 -1.08
N GLN A 53 -12.15 -4.03 -1.03
CA GLN A 53 -13.13 -3.16 -0.39
C GLN A 53 -14.45 -3.10 -1.17
N GLU A 54 -14.40 -3.04 -2.51
CA GLU A 54 -15.59 -3.11 -3.37
C GLU A 54 -16.26 -4.49 -3.29
N GLU A 55 -15.48 -5.57 -3.29
CA GLU A 55 -15.98 -6.94 -3.10
C GLU A 55 -16.62 -7.19 -1.72
N GLN A 56 -16.31 -6.38 -0.71
CA GLN A 56 -17.00 -6.42 0.58
C GLN A 56 -18.33 -5.67 0.60
N LYS A 57 -18.53 -4.72 -0.32
CA LYS A 57 -19.77 -3.92 -0.40
C LYS A 57 -20.86 -4.57 -1.26
N LYS A 58 -20.48 -5.52 -2.13
CA LYS A 58 -21.39 -6.36 -2.92
C LYS A 58 -21.85 -7.58 -2.13
#